data_AF-A0A925UYB7-F1
#
_entry.id   AF-A0A925UYB7-F1
#
_cell.length_a   1.000
_cell.length_b   1.000
_cell.length_c   1.000
_cell.angle_alpha   90.00
_cell.angle_beta   90.00
_cell.angle_gamma   90.00
#
_symmetry.space_group_name_H-M   'P 1'
#
loop_
_entity.id
_entity.type
_entity.pdbx_description
1 polymer ?
#
loop_
_entity_poly.entity_id
_entity_poly.type
_entity_poly.pdbx_seq_one_letter_code
_entity_poly.pdbx_strand_id
1 'polypeptide(L)'
;MRTLLPLALIGLSATAFADRLITIPTGTKIKLNTIKAEGIWEQSRARSSRYYLGAGLTDAIDAQFTGERFEGERFRSSFDISYNYIPPIIGVGPGVSFGVQDVLNVTNDGRRYFIAITTRQGFADSVSGSIPAEFTLGAYFGSVTAPFIGVMLPFTDYVRVLAEYNGRRINAGVEIRPTNDIALRAIFERKDLLIGAQVTIKF
;
A
#
# COMPACT_ATOMS: atom_id res chain seq x y z
N MET A 1 31.25 -1.26 36.01
CA MET A 1 30.18 -1.96 35.27
C MET A 1 29.08 -0.96 34.90
N ARG A 2 29.00 -0.44 33.66
CA ARG A 2 27.97 0.56 33.29
C ARG A 2 27.66 0.69 31.79
N THR A 3 27.84 -0.39 31.01
CA THR A 3 27.85 -0.34 29.53
C THR A 3 27.00 -1.43 28.83
N LEU A 4 26.20 -2.21 29.57
CA LEU A 4 25.46 -3.37 29.02
C LEU A 4 23.99 -3.08 28.62
N LEU A 5 23.46 -1.88 28.89
CA LEU A 5 22.08 -1.54 28.52
C LEU A 5 21.78 -1.39 27.01
N PRO A 6 22.66 -0.84 26.15
CA PRO A 6 22.28 -0.56 24.75
C PRO A 6 22.17 -1.82 23.88
N LEU A 7 22.80 -2.93 24.26
CA LEU A 7 22.71 -4.19 23.50
C LEU A 7 21.30 -4.82 23.56
N ALA A 8 20.54 -4.56 24.63
CA ALA A 8 19.20 -5.11 24.80
C ALA A 8 18.15 -4.50 23.84
N LEU A 9 18.34 -3.25 23.39
CA LEU A 9 17.39 -2.59 22.47
C LEU A 9 17.52 -3.04 21.01
N ILE A 10 18.57 -3.80 20.65
CA ILE A 10 18.81 -4.27 19.28
C ILE A 10 18.04 -5.58 18.98
N GLY A 11 17.52 -6.27 20.01
CA GLY A 11 16.94 -7.61 19.90
C GLY A 11 15.50 -7.73 19.38
N LEU A 12 14.83 -6.64 18.96
CA LEU A 12 13.39 -6.64 18.63
C LEU A 12 13.05 -6.02 17.26
N SER A 13 13.95 -6.09 16.29
CA SER A 13 13.73 -5.65 14.89
C SER A 13 12.82 -6.60 14.08
N ALA A 14 11.68 -7.00 14.64
CA ALA A 14 10.79 -8.03 14.06
C ALA A 14 9.82 -7.48 13.00
N THR A 15 10.19 -7.59 11.71
CA THR A 15 9.33 -7.55 10.52
C THR A 15 8.45 -6.30 10.28
N ALA A 16 8.91 -5.34 9.44
CA ALA A 16 8.04 -4.29 8.89
C ALA A 16 7.35 -4.73 7.57
N PHE A 17 6.00 -4.62 7.52
CA PHE A 17 5.17 -5.75 7.03
C PHE A 17 3.69 -5.42 6.65
N ALA A 18 3.33 -5.55 5.36
CA ALA A 18 2.76 -4.37 4.70
C ALA A 18 2.24 -4.44 3.22
N ASP A 19 1.70 -3.30 2.70
CA ASP A 19 1.30 -3.00 1.31
C ASP A 19 1.00 -1.49 0.93
N ARG A 20 0.58 -1.23 -0.32
CA ARG A 20 -0.31 -0.10 -0.68
C ARG A 20 -1.79 -0.47 -0.47
N LEU A 21 -2.68 0.52 -0.31
CA LEU A 21 -4.13 0.26 -0.29
C LEU A 21 -4.70 0.13 -1.72
N ILE A 22 -5.09 1.25 -2.36
CA ILE A 22 -5.37 1.31 -3.81
C ILE A 22 -4.32 2.18 -4.50
N THR A 23 -4.17 3.44 -4.07
CA THR A 23 -3.12 4.38 -4.53
C THR A 23 -2.38 5.06 -3.38
N ILE A 24 -2.93 5.10 -2.16
CA ILE A 24 -2.19 5.63 -1.00
C ILE A 24 -1.09 4.65 -0.56
N PRO A 25 0.10 5.15 -0.16
CA PRO A 25 0.98 4.38 0.70
C PRO A 25 0.30 4.25 2.06
N THR A 26 0.59 3.16 2.76
CA THR A 26 0.14 2.97 4.14
C THR A 26 1.35 3.06 5.08
N GLY A 27 1.19 2.91 6.39
CA GLY A 27 2.29 2.80 7.39
C GLY A 27 3.13 1.51 7.24
N THR A 28 3.25 1.05 5.99
CA THR A 28 3.48 -0.31 5.46
C THR A 28 3.71 -0.10 3.90
N LYS A 29 4.66 -0.58 3.05
CA LYS A 29 5.76 -1.62 2.90
C LYS A 29 5.51 -2.90 2.05
N ILE A 30 6.52 -3.71 1.70
CA ILE A 30 6.46 -5.13 1.27
C ILE A 30 7.42 -6.00 2.13
N LYS A 31 7.08 -7.28 2.36
CA LYS A 31 7.91 -8.26 3.09
C LYS A 31 9.30 -8.45 2.44
N LEU A 32 10.32 -8.73 3.25
CA LEU A 32 11.61 -9.22 2.75
C LEU A 32 11.43 -10.53 1.97
N ASN A 33 12.26 -10.77 0.96
CA ASN A 33 12.16 -11.86 -0.01
C ASN A 33 10.75 -12.04 -0.61
N THR A 34 10.02 -10.94 -0.79
CA THR A 34 8.68 -10.97 -1.40
C THR A 34 8.62 -9.95 -2.52
N ILE A 35 8.18 -10.40 -3.70
CA ILE A 35 7.85 -9.57 -4.85
C ILE A 35 6.32 -9.54 -5.00
N LYS A 36 5.77 -8.36 -5.26
CA LYS A 36 4.36 -8.17 -5.65
C LYS A 36 4.29 -7.55 -7.04
N ALA A 37 3.64 -8.21 -7.97
CA ALA A 37 3.24 -7.65 -9.25
C ALA A 37 1.74 -7.33 -9.23
N GLU A 38 1.32 -6.17 -9.73
CA GLU A 38 -0.09 -5.82 -9.91
C GLU A 38 -0.29 -5.10 -11.23
N GLY A 39 -1.28 -5.54 -12.02
CA GLY A 39 -1.80 -4.80 -13.17
C GLY A 39 -3.21 -4.30 -12.85
N ILE A 40 -3.53 -3.09 -13.29
CA ILE A 40 -4.84 -2.45 -13.18
C ILE A 40 -5.19 -1.87 -14.56
N TRP A 41 -6.42 -2.12 -15.03
CA TRP A 41 -6.90 -1.75 -16.36
C TRP A 41 -8.27 -1.07 -16.28
N GLU A 42 -8.40 0.08 -16.94
CA GLU A 42 -9.65 0.83 -17.05
C GLU A 42 -10.59 0.17 -18.08
N GLN A 43 -11.86 0.01 -17.72
CA GLN A 43 -12.91 -0.58 -18.57
C GLN A 43 -13.74 0.45 -19.34
N SER A 44 -13.45 1.75 -19.17
CA SER A 44 -14.23 2.84 -19.74
C SER A 44 -13.72 3.28 -21.14
N ARG A 45 -14.17 4.44 -21.63
CA ARG A 45 -13.79 5.00 -22.93
C ARG A 45 -12.38 5.58 -22.99
N ALA A 46 -11.67 5.69 -21.87
CA ALA A 46 -10.25 5.98 -21.84
C ALA A 46 -9.52 4.71 -21.40
N ARG A 47 -8.75 4.09 -22.28
CA ARG A 47 -8.16 2.77 -22.01
C ARG A 47 -6.82 2.89 -21.24
N SER A 48 -6.85 3.46 -20.04
CA SER A 48 -5.66 3.55 -19.21
C SER A 48 -5.28 2.21 -18.58
N SER A 49 -4.00 2.07 -18.22
CA SER A 49 -3.50 0.95 -17.43
C SER A 49 -2.36 1.39 -16.52
N ARG A 50 -2.34 0.82 -15.31
CA ARG A 50 -1.27 1.00 -14.32
C ARG A 50 -0.67 -0.35 -13.98
N TYR A 51 0.64 -0.39 -13.86
CA TYR A 51 1.42 -1.58 -13.53
C TYR A 51 2.33 -1.25 -12.37
N TYR A 52 2.45 -2.17 -11.41
CA TYR A 52 3.30 -2.01 -10.26
C TYR A 52 4.11 -3.28 -10.02
N LEU A 53 5.40 -3.12 -9.74
CA LEU A 53 6.29 -4.20 -9.34
C LEU A 53 7.07 -3.76 -8.10
N GLY A 54 6.66 -4.28 -6.93
CA GLY A 54 7.26 -3.93 -5.64
C GLY A 54 8.02 -5.08 -5.01
N ALA A 55 9.09 -4.76 -4.28
CA ALA A 55 9.91 -5.72 -3.55
C ALA A 55 10.34 -5.16 -2.18
N GLY A 56 10.33 -6.01 -1.15
CA GLY A 56 10.97 -5.69 0.13
C GLY A 56 12.48 -5.87 0.01
N LEU A 57 13.23 -4.78 0.07
CA LEU A 57 14.70 -4.77 -0.12
C LEU A 57 15.45 -5.07 1.17
N THR A 58 14.94 -4.61 2.31
CA THR A 58 15.45 -4.89 3.65
C THR A 58 14.28 -5.09 4.63
N ASP A 59 14.56 -5.32 5.91
CA ASP A 59 13.52 -5.36 6.95
C ASP A 59 12.75 -4.03 7.05
N ALA A 60 13.41 -2.89 6.82
CA ALA A 60 12.83 -1.54 6.95
C ALA A 60 12.52 -0.84 5.60
N ILE A 61 13.15 -1.25 4.48
CA ILE A 61 13.01 -0.59 3.17
C ILE A 61 12.32 -1.48 2.15
N ASP A 62 11.43 -0.89 1.36
CA ASP A 62 10.88 -1.42 0.11
C ASP A 62 11.03 -0.41 -1.02
N ALA A 63 11.03 -0.93 -2.25
CA ALA A 63 10.94 -0.13 -3.46
C ALA A 63 9.84 -0.68 -4.36
N GLN A 64 9.24 0.20 -5.16
CA GLN A 64 8.15 -0.13 -6.06
C GLN A 64 8.31 0.58 -7.39
N PHE A 65 8.54 -0.17 -8.46
CA PHE A 65 8.43 0.34 -9.82
C PHE A 65 6.96 0.54 -10.17
N THR A 66 6.64 1.69 -10.78
CA THR A 66 5.29 2.09 -11.17
C THR A 66 5.29 2.53 -12.63
N GLY A 67 4.44 1.93 -13.46
CA GLY A 67 4.30 2.23 -14.88
C GLY A 67 2.86 2.57 -15.26
N GLU A 68 2.63 3.74 -15.84
CA GLU A 68 1.32 4.20 -16.32
C GLU A 68 1.30 4.33 -17.85
N ARG A 69 0.17 3.96 -18.47
CA ARG A 69 -0.16 4.31 -19.85
C ARG A 69 -1.57 4.89 -19.89
N PHE A 70 -1.70 6.07 -20.48
CA PHE A 70 -2.98 6.68 -20.86
C PHE A 70 -3.17 6.57 -22.37
N GLU A 71 -4.42 6.67 -22.83
CA GLU A 71 -4.73 6.52 -24.25
C GLU A 71 -4.14 7.68 -25.07
N GLY A 72 -3.46 7.36 -26.17
CA GLY A 72 -2.70 8.33 -26.98
C GLY A 72 -1.34 8.77 -26.39
N GLU A 73 -1.04 8.44 -25.13
CA GLU A 73 0.22 8.85 -24.49
C GLU A 73 1.36 7.83 -24.61
N ARG A 74 2.59 8.32 -24.42
CA ARG A 74 3.75 7.46 -24.18
C ARG A 74 3.63 6.80 -22.80
N PHE A 75 4.08 5.55 -22.69
CA PHE A 75 4.23 4.88 -21.40
C PHE A 75 5.18 5.66 -20.51
N ARG A 76 4.76 5.96 -19.28
CA ARG A 76 5.53 6.68 -18.28
C ARG A 76 5.89 5.72 -17.14
N SER A 77 7.13 5.74 -16.69
CA SER A 77 7.60 4.83 -15.64
C SER A 77 8.44 5.55 -14.60
N SER A 78 8.16 5.29 -13.33
CA SER A 78 8.86 5.84 -12.18
C SER A 78 9.08 4.75 -11.13
N PHE A 79 9.61 5.14 -9.98
CA PHE A 79 9.65 4.27 -8.81
C PHE A 79 9.39 5.07 -7.53
N ASP A 80 8.85 4.35 -6.55
CA ASP A 80 8.60 4.79 -5.19
C ASP A 80 9.61 4.07 -4.27
N ILE A 81 10.01 4.74 -3.18
CA ILE A 81 10.83 4.15 -2.11
C ILE A 81 10.17 4.47 -0.77
N SER A 82 9.95 3.45 0.05
CA SER A 82 9.39 3.58 1.40
C SER A 82 10.40 3.10 2.45
N TYR A 83 10.51 3.86 3.53
CA TYR A 83 11.14 3.42 4.78
C TYR A 83 10.06 3.27 5.86
N ASN A 84 10.07 2.15 6.55
CA ASN A 84 9.09 1.83 7.57
C ASN A 84 9.76 1.73 8.92
N TYR A 85 9.37 2.64 9.79
CA TYR A 85 9.97 2.84 11.09
C TYR A 85 9.43 1.84 12.13
N ILE A 86 8.12 1.59 12.10
CA ILE A 86 7.42 0.66 13.02
C ILE A 86 6.32 -0.08 12.21
N PRO A 87 6.15 -1.41 12.33
CA PRO A 87 4.99 -2.12 11.79
C PRO A 87 3.70 -1.90 12.59
N PRO A 88 2.51 -1.97 11.96
CA PRO A 88 1.25 -1.96 12.70
C PRO A 88 1.01 -3.28 13.40
N ILE A 89 0.86 -3.22 14.73
CA ILE A 89 0.61 -4.38 15.61
C ILE A 89 -0.88 -4.38 15.97
N ILE A 90 -1.56 -5.49 15.65
CA ILE A 90 -3.01 -5.65 15.80
C ILE A 90 -3.44 -5.35 17.25
N GLY A 91 -4.29 -4.35 17.43
CA GLY A 91 -4.84 -3.95 18.74
C GLY A 91 -3.84 -3.32 19.73
N VAL A 92 -2.57 -3.14 19.35
CA VAL A 92 -1.50 -2.65 20.27
C VAL A 92 -0.94 -1.30 19.84
N GLY A 93 -0.66 -1.09 18.55
CA GLY A 93 0.00 0.16 18.13
C GLY A 93 0.02 0.40 16.62
N PRO A 94 0.08 1.68 16.20
CA PRO A 94 0.16 2.03 14.80
C PRO A 94 1.53 1.71 14.19
N GLY A 95 1.52 1.31 12.93
CA GLY A 95 2.70 1.33 12.07
C GLY A 95 2.93 2.72 11.51
N VAL A 96 4.18 3.08 11.29
CA VAL A 96 4.60 4.39 10.78
C VAL A 96 5.60 4.19 9.64
N SER A 97 5.30 4.79 8.49
CA SER A 97 6.17 4.83 7.33
C SER A 97 6.36 6.26 6.82
N PHE A 98 7.43 6.45 6.07
CA PHE A 98 7.67 7.65 5.28
C PHE A 98 8.42 7.28 4.01
N GLY A 99 8.34 8.10 2.97
CA GLY A 99 8.97 7.77 1.70
C GLY A 99 8.78 8.82 0.63
N VAL A 100 9.12 8.44 -0.59
CA VAL A 100 8.98 9.24 -1.81
C VAL A 100 8.24 8.41 -2.84
N GLN A 101 7.13 8.94 -3.36
CA GLN A 101 6.49 8.42 -4.56
C GLN A 101 6.89 9.24 -5.78
N ASP A 102 6.95 8.57 -6.93
CA ASP A 102 7.34 9.13 -8.22
C ASP A 102 8.68 9.87 -8.17
N VAL A 103 9.76 9.17 -7.81
CA VAL A 103 11.11 9.74 -7.68
C VAL A 103 11.58 10.44 -8.97
N LEU A 104 11.18 9.92 -10.14
CA LEU A 104 11.51 10.50 -11.46
C LEU A 104 10.62 11.69 -11.87
N ASN A 105 9.54 11.97 -11.14
CA ASN A 105 8.59 13.06 -11.40
C ASN A 105 7.95 13.02 -12.82
N VAL A 106 7.33 11.88 -13.16
CA VAL A 106 6.70 11.64 -14.48
C VAL A 106 5.24 11.20 -14.44
N THR A 107 4.71 10.79 -13.28
CA THR A 107 3.31 10.37 -13.10
C THR A 107 2.36 11.58 -13.03
N ASN A 108 1.05 11.33 -13.10
CA ASN A 108 0.05 12.41 -13.01
C ASN A 108 -0.13 13.00 -11.60
N ASP A 109 0.38 12.33 -10.56
CA ASP A 109 0.43 12.88 -9.20
C ASP A 109 1.73 13.62 -8.89
N GLY A 110 2.80 13.39 -9.66
CA GLY A 110 4.11 14.02 -9.52
C GLY A 110 4.88 13.56 -8.28
N ARG A 111 6.15 13.95 -8.18
CA ARG A 111 7.00 13.56 -7.06
C ARG A 111 6.44 14.11 -5.74
N ARG A 112 6.18 13.22 -4.80
CA ARG A 112 5.65 13.56 -3.47
C ARG A 112 6.32 12.75 -2.39
N TYR A 113 6.75 13.44 -1.34
CA TYR A 113 7.13 12.82 -0.07
C TYR A 113 5.85 12.46 0.70
N PHE A 114 5.91 11.44 1.55
CA PHE A 114 4.78 11.08 2.40
C PHE A 114 5.21 10.72 3.83
N ILE A 115 4.26 10.87 4.74
CA ILE A 115 4.22 10.15 6.02
C ILE A 115 2.87 9.43 6.11
N ALA A 116 2.87 8.18 6.56
CA ALA A 116 1.65 7.39 6.76
C ALA A 116 1.68 6.69 8.13
N ILE A 117 0.52 6.66 8.77
CA ILE A 117 0.26 6.02 10.06
C ILE A 117 -0.89 5.04 9.83
N THR A 118 -0.68 3.76 10.10
CA THR A 118 -1.72 2.72 9.93
C THR A 118 -1.97 2.00 11.23
N THR A 119 -3.24 1.87 11.65
CA THR A 119 -3.64 0.97 12.75
C THR A 119 -4.23 -0.32 12.19
N ARG A 120 -4.01 -1.43 12.91
CA ARG A 120 -4.69 -2.71 12.67
C ARG A 120 -5.62 -3.00 13.85
N GLN A 121 -6.90 -3.23 13.57
CA GLN A 121 -7.88 -3.59 14.59
C GLN A 121 -8.46 -4.97 14.28
N GLY A 122 -8.19 -5.94 15.16
CA GLY A 122 -8.83 -7.25 15.10
C GLY A 122 -10.28 -7.14 15.56
N PHE A 123 -11.17 -7.91 14.93
CA PHE A 123 -12.53 -8.11 15.41
C PHE A 123 -12.56 -9.32 16.35
N ALA A 124 -13.42 -9.26 17.38
CA ALA A 124 -13.61 -10.38 18.31
C ALA A 124 -14.72 -11.35 17.87
N ASP A 125 -15.56 -10.94 16.90
CA ASP A 125 -16.74 -11.68 16.47
C ASP A 125 -16.45 -12.68 15.34
N SER A 126 -17.19 -13.78 15.34
CA SER A 126 -17.06 -14.93 14.42
C SER A 126 -17.46 -14.66 12.96
N VAL A 127 -17.73 -13.41 12.58
CA VAL A 127 -18.32 -13.06 11.27
C VAL A 127 -17.29 -12.49 10.28
N SER A 128 -16.34 -11.67 10.73
CA SER A 128 -15.39 -10.94 9.86
C SER A 128 -14.08 -11.68 9.58
N GLY A 129 -13.92 -12.90 10.11
CA GLY A 129 -12.79 -13.78 9.83
C GLY A 129 -11.49 -13.43 10.57
N SER A 130 -10.42 -14.12 10.18
CA SER A 130 -9.09 -14.05 10.81
C SER A 130 -8.28 -12.79 10.50
N ILE A 131 -8.85 -11.85 9.73
CA ILE A 131 -8.18 -10.69 9.17
C ILE A 131 -8.55 -9.43 9.99
N PRO A 132 -7.58 -8.58 10.39
CA PRO A 132 -7.90 -7.30 11.02
C PRO A 132 -8.37 -6.26 9.99
N ALA A 133 -9.21 -5.32 10.40
CA ALA A 133 -9.37 -4.07 9.66
C ALA A 133 -8.07 -3.24 9.71
N GLU A 134 -7.80 -2.49 8.65
CA GLU A 134 -6.70 -1.52 8.58
C GLU A 134 -7.26 -0.12 8.35
N PHE A 135 -6.83 0.83 9.16
CA PHE A 135 -7.13 2.25 8.98
C PHE A 135 -5.81 3.00 8.79
N THR A 136 -5.71 3.81 7.74
CA THR A 136 -4.51 4.57 7.37
C THR A 136 -4.84 6.05 7.35
N LEU A 137 -3.99 6.87 7.97
CA LEU A 137 -4.01 8.33 7.92
C LEU A 137 -2.60 8.81 7.54
N GLY A 138 -2.49 9.84 6.72
CA GLY A 138 -1.19 10.38 6.34
C GLY A 138 -1.27 11.74 5.66
N ALA A 139 -0.11 12.22 5.19
CA ALA A 139 0.01 13.45 4.42
C ALA A 139 1.07 13.32 3.34
N TYR A 140 0.78 13.92 2.19
CA TYR A 140 1.74 14.16 1.11
C TYR A 140 2.36 15.55 1.23
N PHE A 141 3.59 15.69 0.74
CA PHE A 141 4.32 16.96 0.62
C PHE A 141 5.08 17.01 -0.72
N GLY A 142 5.24 18.19 -1.32
CA GLY A 142 5.93 18.36 -2.62
C GLY A 142 4.97 18.80 -3.71
N SER A 143 4.89 18.06 -4.83
CA SER A 143 4.03 18.39 -5.99
C SER A 143 2.55 18.55 -5.63
N VAL A 144 2.12 17.90 -4.54
CA VAL A 144 0.85 18.12 -3.86
C VAL A 144 1.13 18.09 -2.36
N THR A 145 0.61 19.07 -1.62
CA THR A 145 0.55 18.98 -0.15
C THR A 145 -0.90 18.79 0.25
N ALA A 146 -1.25 17.60 0.72
CA ALA A 146 -2.62 17.23 1.07
C ALA A 146 -2.65 16.05 2.06
N PRO A 147 -3.62 16.01 2.99
CA PRO A 147 -3.86 14.82 3.81
C PRO A 147 -4.41 13.68 2.95
N PHE A 148 -4.17 12.45 3.39
CA PHE A 148 -4.84 11.27 2.87
C PHE A 148 -5.33 10.35 3.99
N ILE A 149 -6.37 9.59 3.68
CA ILE A 149 -6.98 8.61 4.58
C ILE A 149 -7.40 7.38 3.77
N GLY A 150 -7.38 6.20 4.37
CA GLY A 150 -7.93 5.00 3.75
C GLY A 150 -8.27 3.93 4.78
N VAL A 151 -9.10 2.98 4.36
CA VAL A 151 -9.60 1.88 5.16
C VAL A 151 -9.68 0.60 4.33
N MET A 152 -9.32 -0.52 4.96
CA MET A 152 -9.60 -1.88 4.50
C MET A 152 -10.47 -2.55 5.56
N LEU A 153 -11.68 -2.98 5.17
CA LEU A 153 -12.59 -3.74 6.01
C LEU A 153 -12.70 -5.18 5.47
N PRO A 154 -12.23 -6.20 6.20
CA PRO A 154 -12.50 -7.58 5.84
C PRO A 154 -14.00 -7.88 6.06
N PHE A 155 -14.61 -8.47 5.05
CA PHE A 155 -15.99 -8.95 5.08
C PHE A 155 -16.04 -10.48 5.21
N THR A 156 -15.03 -11.17 4.67
CA THR A 156 -14.70 -12.57 4.93
C THR A 156 -13.18 -12.75 4.90
N ASP A 157 -12.66 -13.94 5.21
CA ASP A 157 -11.23 -14.28 5.02
C ASP A 157 -10.72 -14.11 3.57
N TYR A 158 -11.63 -13.98 2.58
CA TYR A 158 -11.30 -13.89 1.15
C TYR A 158 -11.93 -12.67 0.44
N VAL A 159 -12.73 -11.84 1.12
CA VAL A 159 -13.32 -10.59 0.57
C VAL A 159 -13.03 -9.41 1.50
N ARG A 160 -12.51 -8.33 0.93
CA ARG A 160 -12.22 -7.07 1.62
C ARG A 160 -12.81 -5.90 0.86
N VAL A 161 -13.40 -4.95 1.58
CA VAL A 161 -13.83 -3.65 1.03
C VAL A 161 -12.72 -2.64 1.27
N LEU A 162 -12.35 -1.90 0.23
CA LEU A 162 -11.30 -0.88 0.23
C LEU A 162 -11.94 0.49 0.00
N ALA A 163 -11.50 1.52 0.73
CA ALA A 163 -11.82 2.91 0.40
C ALA A 163 -10.65 3.83 0.78
N GLU A 164 -10.37 4.83 -0.05
CA GLU A 164 -9.33 5.83 0.22
C GLU A 164 -9.71 7.21 -0.32
N TYR A 165 -9.14 8.24 0.28
CA TYR A 165 -9.05 9.59 -0.25
C TYR A 165 -7.58 10.01 -0.23
N ASN A 166 -7.00 10.24 -1.41
CA ASN A 166 -5.57 10.52 -1.56
C ASN A 166 -5.24 12.02 -1.66
N GLY A 167 -6.08 12.88 -1.09
CA GLY A 167 -5.97 14.35 -1.20
C GLY A 167 -6.51 14.95 -2.50
N ARG A 168 -6.76 14.14 -3.55
CA ARG A 168 -7.24 14.59 -4.87
C ARG A 168 -8.46 13.84 -5.42
N ARG A 169 -8.64 12.58 -5.04
CA ARG A 169 -9.72 11.71 -5.51
C ARG A 169 -10.10 10.73 -4.39
N ILE A 170 -11.39 10.40 -4.34
CA ILE A 170 -11.93 9.31 -3.52
C ILE A 170 -12.01 8.09 -4.43
N ASN A 171 -11.43 6.99 -3.97
CA ASN A 171 -11.45 5.69 -4.62
C ASN A 171 -12.10 4.68 -3.68
N ALA A 172 -12.92 3.79 -4.21
CA ALA A 172 -13.52 2.68 -3.47
C ALA A 172 -13.30 1.37 -4.24
N GLY A 173 -13.39 0.21 -3.59
CA GLY A 173 -13.26 -1.05 -4.29
C GLY A 173 -13.49 -2.29 -3.44
N VAL A 174 -13.41 -3.44 -4.09
CA VAL A 174 -13.48 -4.77 -3.47
C VAL A 174 -12.26 -5.56 -3.92
N GLU A 175 -11.56 -6.14 -2.95
CA GLU A 175 -10.48 -7.12 -3.17
C GLU A 175 -11.01 -8.52 -2.82
N ILE A 176 -10.86 -9.46 -3.76
CA ILE A 176 -11.12 -10.88 -3.56
C ILE A 176 -9.78 -11.62 -3.58
N ARG A 177 -9.50 -12.44 -2.57
CA ARG A 177 -8.26 -13.23 -2.46
C ARG A 177 -8.57 -14.73 -2.47
N PRO A 178 -8.61 -15.39 -3.64
CA PRO A 178 -8.82 -16.85 -3.71
C PRO A 178 -7.69 -17.65 -3.04
N THR A 179 -6.49 -17.06 -2.94
CA THR A 179 -5.36 -17.57 -2.16
C THR A 179 -4.64 -16.42 -1.48
N ASN A 180 -3.73 -16.70 -0.56
CA ASN A 180 -2.89 -15.65 0.05
C ASN A 180 -2.07 -14.86 -1.00
N ASP A 181 -1.70 -15.53 -2.09
CA ASP A 181 -0.73 -15.07 -3.08
C ASP A 181 -1.36 -14.49 -4.37
N ILE A 182 -2.68 -14.60 -4.54
CA ILE A 182 -3.42 -14.02 -5.67
C ILE A 182 -4.56 -13.15 -5.13
N ALA A 183 -4.66 -11.91 -5.64
CA ALA A 183 -5.81 -11.05 -5.39
C ALA A 183 -6.37 -10.46 -6.69
N LEU A 184 -7.69 -10.40 -6.78
CA LEU A 184 -8.44 -9.73 -7.84
C LEU A 184 -9.11 -8.50 -7.24
N ARG A 185 -9.09 -7.38 -7.96
CA ARG A 185 -9.55 -6.08 -7.47
C ARG A 185 -10.54 -5.46 -8.45
N ALA A 186 -11.68 -4.98 -7.94
CA ALA A 186 -12.60 -4.11 -8.67
C ALA A 186 -12.60 -2.76 -7.96
N ILE A 187 -12.18 -1.69 -8.65
CA ILE A 187 -11.93 -0.37 -8.09
C ILE A 187 -12.72 0.67 -8.87
N PHE A 188 -13.50 1.47 -8.15
CA PHE A 188 -14.22 2.63 -8.67
C PHE A 188 -13.36 3.88 -8.39
N GLU A 189 -12.76 4.45 -9.45
CA GLU A 189 -12.03 5.71 -9.38
C GLU A 189 -12.84 6.78 -10.14
N ARG A 190 -13.37 7.76 -9.40
CA ARG A 190 -14.25 8.85 -9.90
C ARG A 190 -15.56 8.40 -10.58
N LYS A 191 -15.49 7.97 -11.85
CA LYS A 191 -16.63 7.53 -12.67
C LYS A 191 -16.35 6.21 -13.40
N ASP A 192 -15.15 5.67 -13.24
CA ASP A 192 -14.58 4.67 -14.11
C ASP A 192 -14.28 3.40 -13.29
N LEU A 193 -14.62 2.25 -13.88
CA LEU A 193 -14.35 0.94 -13.28
C LEU A 193 -12.97 0.47 -13.75
N LEU A 194 -12.06 0.37 -12.79
CA LEU A 194 -10.77 -0.28 -12.95
C LEU A 194 -10.89 -1.74 -12.47
N ILE A 195 -10.38 -2.69 -13.24
CA ILE A 195 -10.21 -4.08 -12.82
C ILE A 195 -8.71 -4.35 -12.69
N GLY A 196 -8.30 -4.99 -11.60
CA GLY A 196 -6.91 -5.31 -11.34
C GLY A 196 -6.68 -6.75 -10.89
N ALA A 197 -5.45 -7.22 -11.08
CA ALA A 197 -4.96 -8.52 -10.63
C ALA A 197 -3.57 -8.36 -10.02
N GLN A 198 -3.40 -8.87 -8.80
CA GLN A 198 -2.17 -8.85 -8.01
C GLN A 198 -1.67 -10.28 -7.78
N VAL A 199 -0.37 -10.51 -7.96
CA VAL A 199 0.31 -11.76 -7.62
C VAL A 199 1.46 -11.45 -6.66
N THR A 200 1.56 -12.24 -5.59
CA THR A 200 2.64 -12.18 -4.59
C THR A 200 3.49 -13.45 -4.71
N ILE A 201 4.81 -13.30 -4.75
CA ILE A 201 5.77 -14.41 -4.82
C ILE A 201 6.76 -14.25 -3.66
N LYS A 202 7.02 -15.33 -2.93
CA LYS A 202 7.95 -15.39 -1.79
C LYS A 202 9.09 -16.36 -2.11
N PHE A 203 10.30 -16.10 -1.59
CA PHE A 203 11.51 -16.91 -1.82
C PHE A 203 12.46 -16.91 -0.61
#